data_AF-A0A2H9ULR2-F1
#
_entry.id   AF-A0A2H9ULR2-F1
#
_cell.length_a   1.000
_cell.length_b   1.000
_cell.length_c   1.000
_cell.angle_alpha   90.00
_cell.angle_beta   90.00
_cell.angle_gamma   90.00
#
_symmetry.space_group_name_H-M   'P 1'
#
loop_
_entity.id
_entity.type
_entity.pdbx_description
1 polymer ?
#
loop_
_entity_poly.entity_id
_entity_poly.type
_entity_poly.pdbx_seq_one_letter_code
_entity_poly.pdbx_strand_id
1 'polypeptide(L)'
;MRILNQTLLFGCVTFSSICSFANDVQNNQIQASGNLSVVSKYVSRGLSNAPEDDNIALQAGLNLAYGNFYVGYWGSTLGYSYAEVQGRKGHSTDKFEHDFLVGYTHSSEHYDWDFWNATYYYPGGENTTGNELGLNVSRMLDEKTSIGASVSTYLYDVAYANQGDTFYTLNLNHQLNDRVNASLTAAGSYFNDEGKYEGGELGDTQKQHAFRYASAGLSYAILPQLSVSGEYLLGGYDRYGDKQRNLALFGLSYDF
;
A
#
# COMPACT_ATOMS: atom_id res chain seq x y z
N MET A 1 -19.18 23.72 -19.82
CA MET A 1 -18.34 23.43 -18.65
C MET A 1 -18.78 22.07 -18.13
N ARG A 2 -18.12 20.98 -18.55
CA ARG A 2 -18.47 19.61 -18.12
C ARG A 2 -17.62 19.29 -16.89
N ILE A 3 -18.29 19.11 -15.77
CA ILE A 3 -17.70 18.64 -14.51
C ILE A 3 -17.49 17.12 -14.69
N LEU A 4 -16.24 16.68 -14.71
CA LEU A 4 -15.87 15.27 -14.83
C LEU A 4 -15.90 14.67 -13.41
N ASN A 5 -16.87 13.82 -13.13
CA ASN A 5 -16.88 12.97 -11.95
C ASN A 5 -15.85 11.87 -12.17
N GLN A 6 -14.72 11.91 -11.46
CA GLN A 6 -13.78 10.80 -11.37
C GLN A 6 -13.89 10.23 -9.96
N THR A 7 -14.44 9.02 -9.88
CA THR A 7 -14.52 8.27 -8.64
C THR A 7 -13.15 7.70 -8.31
N LEU A 8 -12.67 7.97 -7.11
CA LEU A 8 -11.38 7.51 -6.62
C LEU A 8 -11.50 6.09 -6.04
N LEU A 9 -10.62 5.18 -6.49
CA LEU A 9 -10.32 3.92 -5.81
C LEU A 9 -9.01 4.09 -5.05
N PHE A 10 -8.75 3.31 -4.00
CA PHE A 10 -7.66 3.56 -3.04
C PHE A 10 -6.85 2.30 -2.74
N GLY A 11 -5.62 2.42 -2.23
CA GLY A 11 -4.80 1.39 -1.58
C GLY A 11 -3.28 1.46 -1.84
N CYS A 12 -2.49 1.59 -0.78
CA CYS A 12 -1.12 2.09 -0.79
C CYS A 12 -0.05 1.17 -1.42
N VAL A 13 0.98 1.76 -2.04
CA VAL A 13 2.31 1.14 -2.19
C VAL A 13 3.14 1.55 -0.99
N THR A 14 3.14 0.76 0.09
CA THR A 14 4.11 0.90 1.17
C THR A 14 5.34 0.03 0.86
N PHE A 15 6.52 0.66 0.86
CA PHE A 15 7.78 -0.05 1.06
C PHE A 15 7.88 -0.44 2.55
N SER A 16 7.07 -1.39 2.98
CA SER A 16 7.30 -2.07 4.26
C SER A 16 8.36 -3.13 4.00
N SER A 17 9.64 -2.76 4.12
CA SER A 17 10.69 -3.75 4.34
C SER A 17 10.45 -4.36 5.71
N ILE A 18 9.60 -5.38 5.78
CA ILE A 18 9.50 -6.23 6.96
C ILE A 18 10.83 -6.97 7.02
N CYS A 19 11.67 -6.63 8.01
CA CYS A 19 12.91 -7.33 8.28
C CYS A 19 12.61 -8.82 8.46
N SER A 20 13.03 -9.67 7.52
CA SER A 20 13.03 -11.12 7.69
C SER A 20 13.97 -11.48 8.84
N PHE A 21 13.40 -11.99 9.94
CA PHE A 21 14.17 -12.65 10.98
C PHE A 21 14.28 -14.13 10.65
N ALA A 22 15.43 -14.57 10.14
CA ALA A 22 15.75 -15.99 10.07
C ALA A 22 16.38 -16.48 11.39
N ASN A 23 15.84 -17.61 11.88
CA ASN A 23 16.21 -18.46 13.02
C ASN A 23 15.58 -18.19 14.40
N ASP A 24 14.54 -18.98 14.68
CA ASP A 24 14.23 -19.71 15.93
C ASP A 24 14.87 -19.24 17.24
N VAL A 25 14.24 -18.23 17.83
CA VAL A 25 13.68 -18.32 19.19
C VAL A 25 12.35 -17.59 19.12
N GLN A 26 11.26 -18.20 19.59
CA GLN A 26 10.00 -17.48 19.80
C GLN A 26 10.33 -16.29 20.73
N ASN A 27 10.49 -15.10 20.15
CA ASN A 27 10.86 -13.93 20.93
C ASN A 27 9.63 -13.52 21.72
N ASN A 28 9.51 -14.06 22.93
CA ASN A 28 8.47 -13.74 23.89
C ASN A 28 8.70 -12.37 24.54
N GLN A 29 9.45 -11.47 23.89
CA GLN A 29 9.58 -10.07 24.25
C GLN A 29 8.84 -9.24 23.20
N ILE A 30 8.20 -8.17 23.69
CA ILE A 30 7.57 -7.19 22.82
C ILE A 30 8.67 -6.43 22.09
N GLN A 31 8.62 -6.44 20.76
CA GLN A 31 9.49 -5.66 19.90
C GLN A 31 8.69 -4.51 19.31
N ALA A 32 9.19 -3.28 19.47
CA ALA A 32 8.61 -2.10 18.85
C ALA A 32 9.50 -1.65 17.70
N SER A 33 8.89 -1.31 16.57
CA SER A 33 9.55 -0.66 15.45
C SER A 33 8.63 0.36 14.81
N GLY A 34 9.18 1.30 14.06
CA GLY A 34 8.39 2.26 13.32
C GLY A 34 9.17 2.92 12.20
N ASN A 35 8.45 3.67 11.38
CA ASN A 35 9.04 4.47 10.32
C ASN A 35 8.32 5.81 10.18
N LEU A 36 9.06 6.82 9.74
CA LEU A 36 8.54 8.09 9.27
C LEU A 36 9.02 8.30 7.84
N SER A 37 8.15 8.72 6.93
CA SER A 37 8.51 8.93 5.54
C SER A 37 7.88 10.19 4.97
N VAL A 38 8.62 10.87 4.11
CA VAL A 38 8.14 11.98 3.31
C VAL A 38 8.29 11.58 1.86
N VAL A 39 7.17 11.56 1.13
CA VAL A 39 7.14 11.17 -0.29
C VAL A 39 6.68 12.32 -1.16
N SER A 40 7.20 12.41 -2.38
CA SER A 40 6.87 13.50 -3.31
C SER A 40 5.40 13.51 -3.73
N LYS A 41 4.77 12.32 -3.74
CA LYS A 41 3.36 12.05 -3.99
C LYS A 41 3.01 10.72 -3.31
N TYR A 42 1.79 10.59 -2.80
CA TYR A 42 1.28 9.31 -2.32
C TYR A 42 0.44 8.67 -3.44
N VAL A 43 0.92 7.57 -4.01
CA VAL A 43 0.24 6.83 -5.09
C VAL A 43 -0.19 5.46 -4.60
N SER A 44 -1.50 5.24 -4.56
CA SER A 44 -2.12 3.97 -4.24
C SER A 44 -2.30 3.09 -5.47
N ARG A 45 -1.88 1.81 -5.42
CA ARG A 45 -2.25 0.76 -6.40
C ARG A 45 -2.05 1.18 -7.86
N GLY A 46 -1.06 2.05 -8.11
CA GLY A 46 -0.73 2.60 -9.43
C GLY A 46 -1.69 3.67 -9.98
N LEU A 47 -2.56 4.27 -9.16
CA LEU A 47 -3.45 5.38 -9.55
C LEU A 47 -2.69 6.70 -9.68
N SER A 48 -1.85 6.78 -10.70
CA SER A 48 -0.99 7.94 -10.91
C SER A 48 -1.72 9.14 -11.47
N ASN A 49 -2.92 8.98 -12.06
CA ASN A 49 -3.74 10.10 -12.54
C ASN A 49 -4.43 10.85 -11.40
N ALA A 50 -4.80 10.15 -10.33
CA ALA A 50 -5.38 10.71 -9.12
C ALA A 50 -4.65 10.13 -7.90
N PRO A 51 -3.41 10.59 -7.62
CA PRO A 51 -2.71 10.20 -6.41
C PRO A 51 -3.49 10.62 -5.17
N GLU A 52 -3.31 9.86 -4.10
CA GLU A 52 -3.85 10.12 -2.77
C GLU A 52 -3.49 11.50 -2.25
N ASP A 53 -2.24 11.88 -2.51
CA ASP A 53 -1.76 13.24 -2.43
C ASP A 53 -0.86 13.49 -3.64
N ASP A 54 -1.25 14.45 -4.48
CA ASP A 54 -0.45 14.89 -5.62
C ASP A 54 0.64 15.90 -5.19
N ASN A 55 0.72 16.23 -3.91
CA ASN A 55 1.81 16.98 -3.28
C ASN A 55 2.64 16.07 -2.35
N ILE A 56 3.46 16.69 -1.52
CA ILE A 56 4.24 15.98 -0.51
C ILE A 56 3.30 15.35 0.51
N ALA A 57 3.43 14.04 0.72
CA ALA A 57 2.73 13.33 1.77
C ALA A 57 3.67 12.92 2.91
N LEU A 58 3.17 13.05 4.15
CA LEU A 58 3.82 12.53 5.35
C LEU A 58 3.18 11.19 5.71
N GLN A 59 4.01 10.17 5.89
CA GLN A 59 3.60 8.81 6.20
C GLN A 59 4.28 8.35 7.48
N ALA A 60 3.56 7.63 8.34
CA ALA A 60 4.09 7.08 9.57
C ALA A 60 3.60 5.65 9.78
N GLY A 61 4.49 4.79 10.27
CA GLY A 61 4.19 3.42 10.67
C GLY A 61 4.70 3.14 12.08
N LEU A 62 3.95 2.32 12.82
CA LEU A 62 4.33 1.79 14.11
C LEU A 62 3.90 0.33 14.18
N ASN A 63 4.77 -0.53 14.72
CA ASN A 63 4.51 -1.95 14.87
C ASN A 63 4.92 -2.43 16.26
N LEU A 64 4.10 -3.30 16.85
CA LEU A 64 4.39 -4.03 18.07
C LEU A 64 4.26 -5.53 17.79
N ALA A 65 5.37 -6.25 17.87
CA ALA A 65 5.43 -7.69 17.61
C ALA A 65 5.66 -8.48 18.91
N TYR A 66 5.02 -9.64 19.03
CA TYR A 66 5.20 -10.61 20.10
C TYR A 66 5.14 -12.04 19.54
N GLY A 67 6.25 -12.77 19.62
CA GLY A 67 6.42 -14.02 18.89
C GLY A 67 6.16 -13.80 17.39
N ASN A 68 5.19 -14.54 16.86
CA ASN A 68 4.82 -14.47 15.44
C ASN A 68 3.69 -13.47 15.15
N PHE A 69 3.05 -12.91 16.18
CA PHE A 69 1.94 -11.98 16.01
C PHE A 69 2.42 -10.54 16.07
N TYR A 70 1.72 -9.65 15.38
CA TYR A 70 1.94 -8.22 15.50
C TYR A 70 0.65 -7.42 15.45
N VAL A 71 0.68 -6.22 16.03
CA VAL A 71 -0.31 -5.17 15.81
C VAL A 71 0.41 -3.93 15.30
N GLY A 72 -0.17 -3.29 14.29
CA GLY A 72 0.44 -2.17 13.59
C GLY A 72 -0.51 -1.00 13.41
N TYR A 73 0.08 0.16 13.19
CA TYR A 73 -0.59 1.36 12.72
C TYR A 73 0.19 1.89 11.53
N TRP A 74 -0.51 2.28 10.48
CA TRP A 74 0.04 3.08 9.41
C TRP A 74 -0.88 4.28 9.16
N GLY A 75 -0.33 5.38 8.67
CA GLY A 75 -1.17 6.47 8.20
C GLY A 75 -0.42 7.45 7.32
N SER A 76 -1.18 8.18 6.52
CA SER A 76 -0.68 9.16 5.57
C SER A 76 -1.56 10.40 5.51
N THR A 77 -0.95 11.55 5.24
CA THR A 77 -1.70 12.71 4.76
C THR A 77 -2.31 12.43 3.38
N LEU A 78 -3.47 13.03 3.12
CA LEU A 78 -4.19 12.96 1.85
C LEU A 78 -4.36 14.36 1.26
N GLY A 79 -4.44 14.46 -0.06
CA GLY A 79 -4.78 15.69 -0.78
C GLY A 79 -6.27 16.05 -0.71
N TYR A 80 -7.12 15.10 -0.32
CA TYR A 80 -8.57 15.20 -0.28
C TYR A 80 -9.10 14.70 1.07
N SER A 81 -10.39 14.92 1.34
CA SER A 81 -11.11 14.17 2.38
C SER A 81 -12.35 13.51 1.80
N TYR A 82 -12.75 12.36 2.36
CA TYR A 82 -13.98 11.71 1.94
C TYR A 82 -15.23 12.54 2.21
N ALA A 83 -15.21 13.39 3.26
CA ALA A 83 -16.27 14.36 3.47
C ALA A 83 -16.45 15.26 2.23
N GLU A 84 -15.36 15.80 1.67
CA GLU A 84 -15.41 16.64 0.46
C GLU A 84 -15.86 15.85 -0.78
N VAL A 85 -15.31 14.66 -0.98
CA VAL A 85 -15.67 13.77 -2.11
C VAL A 85 -17.15 13.40 -2.08
N GLN A 86 -17.72 13.23 -0.89
CA GLN A 86 -19.13 12.92 -0.66
C GLN A 86 -20.03 14.18 -0.58
N GLY A 87 -19.51 15.35 -0.97
CA GLY A 87 -20.29 16.59 -1.04
C GLY A 87 -20.62 17.23 0.32
N ARG A 88 -19.95 16.80 1.40
CA ARG A 88 -20.05 17.38 2.74
C ARG A 88 -18.89 18.36 2.99
N LYS A 89 -19.00 19.12 4.08
CA LYS A 89 -17.93 20.05 4.48
C LYS A 89 -16.74 19.28 5.03
N GLY A 90 -15.58 19.38 4.39
CA GLY A 90 -14.33 18.81 4.91
C GLY A 90 -13.63 19.71 5.92
N HIS A 91 -12.87 19.08 6.79
CA HIS A 91 -11.89 19.69 7.68
C HIS A 91 -10.48 19.23 7.32
N SER A 92 -9.46 20.03 7.68
CA SER A 92 -8.07 19.62 7.46
C SER A 92 -7.70 18.34 8.22
N THR A 93 -8.38 18.06 9.33
CA THR A 93 -8.24 16.82 10.11
C THR A 93 -8.80 15.59 9.41
N ASP A 94 -9.62 15.78 8.37
CA ASP A 94 -10.23 14.69 7.60
C ASP A 94 -9.33 14.25 6.43
N LYS A 95 -8.22 14.97 6.21
CA LYS A 95 -7.26 14.74 5.12
C LYS A 95 -6.12 13.81 5.57
N PHE A 96 -6.50 12.70 6.17
CA PHE A 96 -5.58 11.72 6.71
C PHE A 96 -6.19 10.32 6.62
N GLU A 97 -5.37 9.33 6.30
CA GLU A 97 -5.72 7.91 6.28
C GLU A 97 -5.13 7.22 7.51
N HIS A 98 -5.93 6.39 8.18
CA HIS A 98 -5.49 5.58 9.31
C HIS A 98 -5.73 4.09 9.02
N ASP A 99 -4.67 3.31 9.12
CA ASP A 99 -4.70 1.88 8.90
C ASP A 99 -4.32 1.18 10.21
N PHE A 100 -5.18 0.28 10.67
CA PHE A 100 -4.92 -0.53 11.85
C PHE A 100 -4.71 -1.97 11.42
N LEU A 101 -3.53 -2.50 11.72
CA LEU A 101 -3.09 -3.80 11.26
C LEU A 101 -3.03 -4.80 12.42
N VAL A 102 -3.40 -6.03 12.13
CA VAL A 102 -3.04 -7.21 12.92
C VAL A 102 -2.54 -8.28 11.97
N GLY A 103 -1.50 -9.00 12.36
CA GLY A 103 -0.98 -10.05 11.50
C GLY A 103 -0.21 -11.13 12.22
N TYR A 104 0.13 -12.14 11.43
CA TYR A 104 0.86 -13.33 11.83
C TYR A 104 1.94 -13.62 10.79
N THR A 105 3.17 -13.71 11.25
CA THR A 105 4.34 -14.02 10.43
C THR A 105 4.84 -15.43 10.71
N HIS A 106 5.32 -16.11 9.69
CA HIS A 106 5.94 -17.41 9.82
C HIS A 106 7.08 -17.57 8.82
N SER A 107 8.27 -17.85 9.34
CA SER A 107 9.43 -18.18 8.51
C SER A 107 9.63 -19.69 8.50
N SER A 108 9.76 -20.23 7.30
CA SER A 108 10.21 -21.59 7.00
C SER A 108 11.60 -21.54 6.37
N GLU A 109 12.24 -22.68 6.14
CA GLU A 109 13.61 -22.74 5.59
C GLU A 109 13.82 -21.91 4.30
N HIS A 110 12.78 -21.82 3.46
CA HIS A 110 12.88 -21.15 2.16
C HIS A 110 11.87 -20.04 1.93
N TYR A 111 10.90 -19.86 2.82
CA TYR A 111 9.79 -18.94 2.60
C TYR A 111 9.43 -18.22 3.89
N ASP A 112 9.25 -16.91 3.77
CA ASP A 112 8.65 -16.05 4.77
C ASP A 112 7.20 -15.78 4.39
N TRP A 113 6.29 -15.99 5.33
CA TRP A 113 4.85 -15.80 5.19
C TRP A 113 4.41 -14.69 6.13
N ASP A 114 3.54 -13.81 5.66
CA ASP A 114 2.90 -12.78 6.47
C ASP A 114 1.42 -12.69 6.09
N PHE A 115 0.57 -13.13 7.02
CA PHE A 115 -0.88 -13.07 6.90
C PHE A 115 -1.39 -11.92 7.75
N TRP A 116 -2.10 -10.98 7.12
CA TRP A 116 -2.45 -9.72 7.76
C TRP A 116 -3.89 -9.33 7.50
N ASN A 117 -4.42 -8.54 8.41
CA ASN A 117 -5.69 -7.86 8.29
C ASN A 117 -5.50 -6.37 8.56
N ALA A 118 -6.02 -5.53 7.69
CA ALA A 118 -5.98 -4.09 7.82
C ALA A 118 -7.40 -3.52 7.90
N THR A 119 -7.62 -2.61 8.85
CA THR A 119 -8.82 -1.78 8.92
C THR A 119 -8.46 -0.37 8.52
N TYR A 120 -9.04 0.10 7.42
CA TYR A 120 -8.86 1.45 6.89
C TYR A 120 -9.89 2.37 7.52
N TYR A 121 -9.47 3.52 7.99
CA TYR A 121 -10.31 4.54 8.57
C TYR A 121 -9.95 5.91 8.03
N TYR A 122 -10.92 6.54 7.39
CA TYR A 122 -10.81 7.89 6.84
C TYR A 122 -11.74 8.82 7.62
N PRO A 123 -11.20 9.75 8.43
CA PRO A 123 -12.02 10.61 9.27
C PRO A 123 -13.00 11.42 8.45
N GLY A 124 -14.20 11.57 8.99
CA GLY A 124 -15.26 12.33 8.35
C GLY A 124 -15.91 11.63 7.16
N GLY A 125 -15.41 10.50 6.64
CA GLY A 125 -16.05 9.73 5.56
C GLY A 125 -17.25 8.90 6.02
N GLU A 126 -18.27 8.77 5.17
CA GLU A 126 -19.41 7.87 5.38
C GLU A 126 -19.20 6.60 4.57
N ASN A 127 -19.38 5.42 5.18
CA ASN A 127 -19.20 4.13 4.51
C ASN A 127 -17.79 3.88 3.93
N THR A 128 -16.76 4.52 4.49
CA THR A 128 -15.36 4.43 4.04
C THR A 128 -14.48 3.58 4.95
N THR A 129 -14.96 3.25 6.15
CA THR A 129 -14.23 2.31 7.01
C THR A 129 -14.25 0.94 6.37
N GLY A 130 -13.08 0.48 5.91
CA GLY A 130 -12.93 -0.75 5.14
C GLY A 130 -12.10 -1.80 5.89
N ASN A 131 -12.18 -3.05 5.42
CA ASN A 131 -11.32 -4.11 5.92
C ASN A 131 -10.80 -4.95 4.77
N GLU A 132 -9.52 -5.29 4.85
CA GLU A 132 -8.82 -6.09 3.86
C GLU A 132 -8.01 -7.17 4.55
N LEU A 133 -8.02 -8.34 3.93
CA LEU A 133 -7.23 -9.48 4.35
C LEU A 133 -6.19 -9.76 3.27
N GLY A 134 -4.95 -9.97 3.67
CA GLY A 134 -3.87 -10.24 2.72
C GLY A 134 -2.88 -11.29 3.19
N LEU A 135 -2.13 -11.75 2.20
CA LEU A 135 -1.05 -12.70 2.35
C LEU A 135 0.15 -12.20 1.54
N ASN A 136 1.27 -12.05 2.21
CA ASN A 136 2.57 -11.85 1.60
C ASN A 136 3.39 -13.14 1.72
N VAL A 137 4.05 -13.54 0.65
CA VAL A 137 4.99 -14.65 0.63
C VAL A 137 6.27 -14.18 -0.03
N SER A 138 7.40 -14.37 0.62
CA SER A 138 8.69 -14.02 0.04
C SER A 138 9.73 -15.12 0.24
N ARG A 139 10.76 -15.10 -0.60
CA ARG A 139 11.91 -15.97 -0.47
C ARG A 139 13.18 -15.29 -0.94
N MET A 140 14.29 -15.66 -0.32
CA MET A 140 15.62 -15.40 -0.87
C MET A 140 15.87 -16.34 -2.06
N LEU A 141 16.41 -15.78 -3.14
CA LEU A 141 16.93 -16.53 -4.28
C LEU A 141 18.44 -16.78 -4.12
N ASP A 142 19.13 -15.79 -3.56
CA ASP A 142 20.53 -15.82 -3.16
C ASP A 142 20.76 -14.81 -2.02
N GLU A 143 22.00 -14.57 -1.61
CA GLU A 143 22.35 -13.65 -0.51
C GLU A 143 21.94 -12.18 -0.74
N LYS A 144 21.72 -11.77 -1.99
CA LYS A 144 21.44 -10.37 -2.39
C LYS A 144 20.07 -10.19 -3.02
N THR A 145 19.42 -11.28 -3.46
CA THR A 145 18.22 -11.22 -4.27
C THR A 145 17.06 -11.90 -3.56
N SER A 146 15.94 -11.18 -3.43
CA SER A 146 14.69 -11.73 -2.92
C SER A 146 13.56 -11.55 -3.93
N ILE A 147 12.62 -12.50 -3.93
CA ILE A 147 11.36 -12.39 -4.66
C ILE A 147 10.21 -12.48 -3.66
N GLY A 148 9.23 -11.61 -3.82
CA GLY A 148 8.02 -11.58 -3.02
C GLY A 148 6.78 -11.52 -3.89
N ALA A 149 5.69 -12.11 -3.43
CA ALA A 149 4.37 -11.96 -4.00
C ALA A 149 3.39 -11.61 -2.88
N SER A 150 2.41 -10.76 -3.20
CA SER A 150 1.31 -10.46 -2.30
C SER A 150 -0.03 -10.62 -3.00
N VAL A 151 -1.05 -10.97 -2.21
CA VAL A 151 -2.45 -10.90 -2.61
C VAL A 151 -3.26 -10.38 -1.42
N SER A 152 -4.23 -9.52 -1.69
CA SER A 152 -5.12 -8.99 -0.65
C SER A 152 -6.51 -8.73 -1.21
N THR A 153 -7.55 -8.88 -0.38
CA THR A 153 -8.95 -8.74 -0.80
C THR A 153 -9.77 -7.99 0.24
N TYR A 154 -10.63 -7.09 -0.24
CA TYR A 154 -11.63 -6.43 0.61
C TYR A 154 -12.68 -7.43 1.09
N LEU A 155 -13.02 -7.35 2.38
CA LEU A 155 -13.95 -8.29 3.01
C LEU A 155 -15.42 -7.84 2.95
N TYR A 156 -15.68 -6.57 2.67
CA TYR A 156 -17.02 -6.02 2.53
C TYR A 156 -17.02 -4.74 1.69
N ASP A 157 -18.21 -4.36 1.18
CA ASP A 157 -18.38 -3.17 0.36
C ASP A 157 -18.16 -1.88 1.15
N VAL A 158 -17.40 -0.96 0.57
CA VAL A 158 -17.19 0.42 1.02
C VAL A 158 -17.30 1.37 -0.15
N ALA A 159 -17.41 2.67 0.12
CA ALA A 159 -17.55 3.73 -0.88
C ALA A 159 -16.55 3.65 -2.05
N TYR A 160 -15.37 3.06 -1.82
CA TYR A 160 -14.27 2.97 -2.77
C TYR A 160 -13.84 1.54 -3.14
N ALA A 161 -14.55 0.50 -2.70
CA ALA A 161 -14.20 -0.88 -3.04
C ALA A 161 -15.40 -1.80 -2.86
N ASN A 162 -15.51 -2.80 -3.73
CA ASN A 162 -16.48 -3.88 -3.53
C ASN A 162 -15.85 -5.02 -2.73
N GLN A 163 -16.69 -5.76 -2.01
CA GLN A 163 -16.31 -7.03 -1.44
C GLN A 163 -15.71 -7.94 -2.52
N GLY A 164 -14.55 -8.53 -2.24
CA GLY A 164 -13.85 -9.40 -3.19
C GLY A 164 -12.93 -8.66 -4.18
N ASP A 165 -12.94 -7.32 -4.19
CA ASP A 165 -11.90 -6.56 -4.87
C ASP A 165 -10.54 -7.02 -4.37
N THR A 166 -9.71 -7.52 -5.28
CA THR A 166 -8.46 -8.19 -4.98
C THR A 166 -7.30 -7.45 -5.64
N PHE A 167 -6.25 -7.15 -4.89
CA PHE A 167 -5.00 -6.61 -5.39
C PHE A 167 -3.88 -7.64 -5.23
N TYR A 168 -2.98 -7.71 -6.20
CA TYR A 168 -1.84 -8.62 -6.13
C TYR A 168 -0.59 -7.99 -6.72
N THR A 169 0.56 -8.32 -6.14
CA THR A 169 1.87 -7.83 -6.57
C THR A 169 2.89 -8.95 -6.69
N LEU A 170 3.87 -8.72 -7.56
CA LEU A 170 5.10 -9.47 -7.65
C LEU A 170 6.25 -8.47 -7.55
N ASN A 171 7.18 -8.72 -6.66
CA ASN A 171 8.30 -7.83 -6.38
C ASN A 171 9.63 -8.61 -6.40
N LEU A 172 10.65 -8.02 -6.99
CA LEU A 172 12.02 -8.52 -7.00
C LEU A 172 12.92 -7.43 -6.40
N ASN A 173 13.65 -7.76 -5.35
CA ASN A 173 14.67 -6.89 -4.78
C ASN A 173 16.05 -7.46 -5.03
N HIS A 174 17.01 -6.59 -5.31
CA HIS A 174 18.40 -6.95 -5.47
C HIS A 174 19.31 -5.93 -4.80
N GLN A 175 20.05 -6.36 -3.79
CA GLN A 175 21.05 -5.56 -3.10
C GLN A 175 22.30 -5.41 -3.98
N LEU A 176 22.46 -4.23 -4.58
CA LEU A 176 23.61 -3.92 -5.43
C LEU A 176 24.90 -3.80 -4.59
N ASN A 177 24.80 -3.21 -3.40
CA ASN A 177 25.84 -3.14 -2.39
C ASN A 177 25.23 -2.85 -1.00
N ASP A 178 26.07 -2.71 0.03
CA ASP A 178 25.67 -2.50 1.42
C ASP A 178 24.75 -1.29 1.66
N ARG A 179 24.66 -0.35 0.71
CA ARG A 179 23.84 0.85 0.81
C ARG A 179 22.82 1.02 -0.28
N VAL A 180 22.91 0.27 -1.39
CA VAL A 180 22.04 0.46 -2.55
C VAL A 180 21.23 -0.81 -2.79
N ASN A 181 19.91 -0.66 -2.80
CA ASN A 181 18.97 -1.71 -3.21
C ASN A 181 18.23 -1.30 -4.47
N ALA A 182 18.04 -2.24 -5.40
CA ALA A 182 17.19 -2.09 -6.56
C ALA A 182 15.91 -2.89 -6.38
N SER A 183 14.79 -2.34 -6.83
CA SER A 183 13.47 -2.98 -6.79
C SER A 183 12.81 -2.98 -8.16
N LEU A 184 12.15 -4.07 -8.50
CA LEU A 184 11.21 -4.17 -9.61
C LEU A 184 9.89 -4.67 -9.08
N THR A 185 8.78 -4.02 -9.47
CA THR A 185 7.43 -4.43 -9.08
C THR A 185 6.55 -4.58 -10.32
N ALA A 186 5.67 -5.55 -10.31
CA ALA A 186 4.51 -5.63 -11.20
C ALA A 186 3.25 -5.88 -10.36
N ALA A 187 2.15 -5.23 -10.71
CA ALA A 187 0.92 -5.32 -9.95
C ALA A 187 -0.31 -5.48 -10.85
N GLY A 188 -1.31 -6.16 -10.32
CA GLY A 188 -2.60 -6.34 -10.96
C GLY A 188 -3.74 -6.32 -9.96
N SER A 189 -4.95 -6.20 -10.47
CA SER A 189 -6.18 -6.26 -9.68
C SER A 189 -7.22 -7.14 -10.34
N TYR A 190 -8.07 -7.72 -9.50
CA TYR A 190 -9.41 -8.12 -9.85
C TYR A 190 -10.41 -7.17 -9.17
N PHE A 191 -11.42 -6.71 -9.90
CA PHE A 191 -12.49 -5.86 -9.42
C PHE A 191 -13.79 -6.62 -9.53
N ASN A 192 -14.50 -6.74 -8.40
CA ASN A 192 -15.85 -7.23 -8.40
C ASN A 192 -16.77 -6.14 -8.96
N ASP A 193 -17.68 -6.49 -9.87
CA ASP A 193 -18.68 -5.60 -10.47
C ASP A 193 -20.07 -5.74 -9.82
N GLU A 194 -20.12 -6.40 -8.67
CA GLU A 194 -21.28 -6.45 -7.78
C GLU A 194 -20.90 -5.90 -6.41
N GLY A 195 -21.73 -5.00 -5.87
CA GLY A 195 -21.56 -4.46 -4.52
C GLY A 195 -22.51 -3.32 -4.22
N LYS A 196 -22.65 -2.97 -2.94
CA LYS A 196 -23.60 -1.96 -2.46
C LYS A 196 -23.43 -0.57 -3.10
N TYR A 197 -22.20 -0.20 -3.46
CA TYR A 197 -21.86 1.14 -3.98
C TYR A 197 -21.56 1.16 -5.48
N GLU A 198 -21.57 -0.01 -6.13
CA GLU A 198 -21.35 -0.16 -7.57
C GLU A 198 -22.38 0.62 -8.39
N GLY A 199 -21.92 1.33 -9.43
CA GLY A 199 -22.73 2.22 -10.26
C GLY A 199 -23.25 3.48 -9.53
N GLY A 200 -22.90 3.63 -8.25
CA GLY A 200 -23.22 4.78 -7.41
C GLY A 200 -21.96 5.53 -7.03
N GLU A 201 -21.67 5.56 -5.72
CA GLU A 201 -20.50 6.24 -5.18
C GLU A 201 -19.19 5.69 -5.73
N LEU A 202 -19.11 4.37 -5.91
CA LEU A 202 -17.95 3.67 -6.47
C LEU A 202 -17.85 3.78 -8.00
N GLY A 203 -18.88 4.28 -8.68
CA GLY A 203 -18.94 4.27 -10.15
C GLY A 203 -19.04 2.86 -10.74
N ASP A 204 -19.04 2.77 -12.08
CA ASP A 204 -19.26 1.52 -12.81
C ASP A 204 -17.94 0.85 -13.19
N THR A 205 -17.70 -0.36 -12.70
CA THR A 205 -16.59 -1.23 -13.08
C THR A 205 -16.66 -1.55 -14.56
N GLN A 206 -15.64 -1.13 -15.31
CA GLN A 206 -15.52 -1.40 -16.75
C GLN A 206 -14.52 -2.53 -17.04
N LYS A 207 -13.63 -2.83 -16.09
CA LYS A 207 -12.64 -3.90 -16.18
C LYS A 207 -12.63 -4.71 -14.90
N GLN A 208 -12.99 -5.98 -15.00
CA GLN A 208 -12.83 -6.92 -13.88
C GLN A 208 -11.37 -7.29 -13.63
N HIS A 209 -10.50 -7.22 -14.64
CA HIS A 209 -9.06 -7.44 -14.47
C HIS A 209 -8.26 -6.28 -15.06
N ALA A 210 -7.27 -5.81 -14.30
CA ALA A 210 -6.38 -4.76 -14.76
C ALA A 210 -4.93 -5.06 -14.36
N PHE A 211 -4.02 -4.95 -15.33
CA PHE A 211 -2.63 -4.68 -15.01
C PHE A 211 -2.56 -3.24 -14.46
N ARG A 212 -2.12 -3.10 -13.21
CA ARG A 212 -2.19 -1.84 -12.45
C ARG A 212 -0.97 -0.96 -12.70
N TYR A 213 0.22 -1.52 -12.59
CA TYR A 213 1.47 -0.84 -12.91
C TYR A 213 2.63 -1.83 -12.94
N ALA A 214 3.75 -1.39 -13.52
CA ALA A 214 5.07 -1.90 -13.18
C ALA A 214 5.93 -0.74 -12.68
N SER A 215 6.92 -1.02 -11.85
CA SER A 215 7.84 0.00 -11.38
C SER A 215 9.27 -0.52 -11.31
N ALA A 216 10.21 0.42 -11.41
CA ALA A 216 11.62 0.18 -11.15
C ALA A 216 12.14 1.27 -10.22
N GLY A 217 12.82 0.87 -9.14
CA GLY A 217 13.27 1.79 -8.11
C GLY A 217 14.67 1.50 -7.61
N LEU A 218 15.24 2.52 -6.96
CA LEU A 218 16.48 2.44 -6.20
C LEU A 218 16.26 3.08 -4.84
N SER A 219 16.85 2.49 -3.80
CA SER A 219 17.02 3.12 -2.50
C SER A 219 18.49 3.19 -2.12
N TYR A 220 18.86 4.26 -1.41
CA TYR A 220 20.19 4.49 -0.87
C TYR A 220 20.12 4.77 0.63
N ALA A 221 20.79 3.94 1.43
CA ALA A 221 20.98 4.16 2.86
C ALA A 221 22.04 5.24 3.11
N ILE A 222 21.59 6.41 3.55
CA ILE A 222 22.47 7.52 3.97
C ILE A 222 23.11 7.16 5.32
N LEU A 223 22.28 6.68 6.24
CA LEU A 223 22.64 6.12 7.54
C LEU A 223 21.84 4.82 7.74
N PRO A 224 22.17 3.97 8.72
CA PRO A 224 21.42 2.73 8.96
C PRO A 224 19.91 2.94 9.13
N GLN A 225 19.51 4.08 9.71
CA GLN A 225 18.11 4.45 9.92
C GLN A 225 17.57 5.45 8.90
N LEU A 226 18.38 6.00 8.00
CA LEU A 226 17.96 7.09 7.11
C LEU A 226 18.24 6.73 5.66
N SER A 227 17.21 6.68 4.84
CA SER A 227 17.32 6.33 3.42
C SER A 227 16.59 7.31 2.51
N VAL A 228 17.09 7.41 1.27
CA VAL A 228 16.38 8.09 0.18
C VAL A 228 16.04 7.08 -0.90
N SER A 229 14.91 7.27 -1.56
CA SER A 229 14.45 6.40 -2.62
C SER A 229 13.95 7.18 -3.83
N GLY A 230 14.05 6.55 -4.99
CA GLY A 230 13.46 7.02 -6.24
C GLY A 230 12.86 5.84 -7.00
N GLU A 231 11.65 6.01 -7.51
CA GLU A 231 10.94 4.99 -8.28
C GLU A 231 10.35 5.61 -9.55
N TYR A 232 10.42 4.87 -10.66
CA TYR A 232 9.71 5.19 -11.88
C TYR A 232 8.58 4.18 -12.10
N LEU A 233 7.35 4.69 -12.06
CA LEU A 233 6.12 3.93 -12.23
C LEU A 233 5.65 4.00 -13.69
N LEU A 234 5.48 2.83 -14.30
CA LEU A 234 4.83 2.62 -15.58
C LEU A 234 3.35 2.34 -15.32
N GLY A 235 2.50 3.34 -15.57
CA GLY A 235 1.09 3.28 -15.25
C GLY A 235 0.37 2.22 -16.09
N GLY A 236 -0.49 1.42 -15.45
CA GLY A 236 -1.36 0.44 -16.09
C GLY A 236 -2.73 1.02 -16.36
N TYR A 237 -3.77 0.33 -15.90
CA TYR A 237 -5.17 0.75 -16.01
C TYR A 237 -5.88 0.65 -14.67
N ASP A 238 -6.92 1.45 -14.49
CA ASP A 238 -7.80 1.32 -13.34
C ASP A 238 -9.06 0.47 -13.59
N ARG A 239 -9.94 0.45 -12.59
CA ARG A 239 -11.26 -0.21 -12.59
C ARG A 239 -12.13 0.24 -13.77
N TYR A 240 -12.05 1.52 -14.12
CA TYR A 240 -12.84 2.13 -15.19
C TYR A 240 -12.20 1.96 -16.56
N GLY A 241 -11.03 1.32 -16.61
CA GLY A 241 -10.26 1.13 -17.81
C GLY A 241 -9.45 2.35 -18.22
N ASP A 242 -9.37 3.37 -17.36
CA ASP A 242 -8.60 4.57 -17.63
C ASP A 242 -7.10 4.28 -17.51
N LYS A 243 -6.37 4.73 -18.53
CA LYS A 243 -4.91 4.56 -18.61
C LYS A 243 -4.24 5.48 -17.60
N GLN A 244 -3.47 4.91 -16.69
CA GLN A 244 -2.69 5.65 -15.70
C GLN A 244 -1.39 6.18 -16.34
N ARG A 245 -0.99 7.41 -15.98
CA ARG A 245 0.24 8.05 -16.48
C ARG A 245 1.51 7.40 -15.90
N ASN A 246 2.63 7.56 -16.59
CA ASN A 246 3.92 7.25 -15.99
C ASN A 246 4.32 8.37 -15.02
N LEU A 247 5.01 8.01 -13.94
CA LEU A 247 5.30 8.94 -12.86
C LEU A 247 6.62 8.60 -12.17
N ALA A 248 7.42 9.63 -11.86
CA ALA A 248 8.58 9.51 -10.99
C ALA A 248 8.17 9.89 -9.56
N LEU A 249 8.60 9.08 -8.59
CA LEU A 249 8.33 9.24 -7.16
C LEU A 249 9.65 9.27 -6.40
N PHE A 250 9.71 10.10 -5.35
CA PHE A 250 10.88 10.22 -4.49
C PHE A 250 10.46 10.13 -3.03
N GLY A 251 11.30 9.52 -2.19
CA GLY A 251 11.05 9.34 -0.77
C GLY A 251 12.29 9.63 0.08
N LEU A 252 12.04 10.08 1.31
CA LEU A 252 12.99 10.12 2.41
C LEU A 252 12.36 9.36 3.58
N SER A 253 13.06 8.37 4.12
CA SER A 253 12.54 7.49 5.17
C SER A 253 13.49 7.41 6.35
N TYR A 254 12.91 7.42 7.56
CA TYR A 254 13.60 7.23 8.83
C TYR A 254 12.98 6.06 9.60
N ASP A 255 13.78 5.05 9.93
CA ASP A 255 13.35 3.83 10.63
C ASP A 255 13.89 3.78 12.07
N PHE A 256 13.09 3.31 13.03
CA PHE A 256 13.48 3.23 14.45
C PHE A 256 12.91 2.01 15.18
#